data_AF-A0A8T1HKZ0-F1
#
_entry.id   AF-A0A8T1HKZ0-F1
#
_cell.length_a   1.000
_cell.length_b   1.000
_cell.length_c   1.000
_cell.angle_alpha   90.00
_cell.angle_beta   90.00
_cell.angle_gamma   90.00
#
_symmetry.space_group_name_H-M   'P 1'
#
loop_
_entity.id
_entity.type
_entity.pdbx_description
1 polymer ?
#
loop_
_entity_poly.entity_id
_entity_poly.type
_entity_poly.pdbx_seq_one_letter_code
_entity_poly.pdbx_strand_id
1 'polypeptide(L)' 'MGPMKTKSKGGARYVLTFVDDYSKYVVAYFISKKSEVPNKFKMFMKL' A
#
# COMPACT_ATOMS: atom_id res chain seq x y z
N MET A 1 9.37 -0.27 -4.26
CA MET A 1 8.96 -0.35 -5.68
C MET A 1 8.85 1.05 -6.28
N GLY A 2 9.21 1.20 -7.56
CA GLY A 2 8.92 2.42 -8.33
C GLY A 2 7.45 2.54 -8.72
N PRO A 3 7.02 3.66 -9.33
CA PRO A 3 5.67 3.78 -9.86
C PRO A 3 5.44 2.79 -11.01
N MET A 4 4.28 2.14 -11.04
CA MET A 4 3.80 1.37 -12.18
C MET A 4 3.64 2.27 -13.41
N LYS A 5 4.08 1.75 -14.55
CA LYS A 5 3.98 2.43 -15.85
C LYS A 5 2.52 2.79 -16.15
N THR A 6 1.64 1.81 -16.01
CA THR A 6 0.20 1.95 -16.19
C THR A 6 -0.47 2.32 -14.87
N LYS A 7 -1.41 3.26 -14.90
CA LYS A 7 -2.26 3.58 -13.75
C LYS A 7 -3.29 2.47 -13.55
N SER A 8 -3.66 2.20 -12.30
CA SER A 8 -4.84 1.37 -12.01
C SER A 8 -6.13 2.06 -12.50
N LYS A 9 -7.25 1.33 -12.54
CA LYS A 9 -8.57 1.92 -12.82
C LYS A 9 -8.91 3.08 -11.86
N GLY A 10 -8.41 3.03 -10.62
CA GLY A 10 -8.56 4.09 -9.60
C GLY A 10 -7.46 5.16 -9.62
N GLY A 11 -6.61 5.20 -10.65
CA GLY A 11 -5.57 6.22 -10.81
C GLY A 11 -4.28 5.98 -10.00
N ALA A 12 -4.22 4.92 -9.20
CA ALA A 12 -3.05 4.58 -8.39
C ALA A 12 -1.86 4.17 -9.27
N ARG A 13 -0.64 4.52 -8.83
CA ARG A 13 0.61 4.14 -9.49
C ARG A 13 1.55 3.35 -8.58
N TYR A 14 1.21 3.18 -7.32
CA TYR A 14 2.05 2.42 -6.39
C TYR A 14 1.21 1.33 -5.74
N VAL A 15 1.88 0.20 -5.48
CA VAL A 15 1.41 -0.83 -4.57
C VAL A 15 2.22 -0.70 -3.30
N LEU A 16 1.52 -0.56 -2.17
CA LEU A 16 2.08 -0.55 -0.83
C LEU A 16 1.70 -1.86 -0.16
N THR A 17 2.68 -2.65 0.25
CA THR A 17 2.46 -3.93 0.91
C THR A 17 2.97 -3.84 2.34
N PHE A 18 2.14 -4.22 3.30
CA PHE A 18 2.57 -4.50 4.68
C PHE A 18 2.58 -6.01 4.88
N VAL A 19 3.66 -6.49 5.48
CA VAL A 19 3.90 -7.90 5.78
C VAL A 19 4.14 -7.97 7.28
N ASP A 20 3.37 -8.81 7.96
CA ASP A 20 3.66 -9.19 9.33
C ASP A 20 4.56 -10.43 9.34
N ASP A 21 5.73 -10.30 9.95
CA ASP A 21 6.76 -11.35 9.90
C ASP A 21 6.41 -12.57 10.77
N TYR A 22 5.60 -12.39 11.82
CA TYR A 22 5.19 -13.48 12.70
C TYR A 22 4.09 -14.34 12.08
N SER A 23 2.95 -13.73 11.77
CA SER A 23 1.78 -14.44 11.23
C SER A 23 1.87 -14.72 9.73
N LYS A 24 2.84 -14.10 9.04
CA LYS A 24 2.92 -14.06 7.56
C LYS A 24 1.70 -13.39 6.91
N TYR A 25 0.95 -12.60 7.67
CA TYR A 25 -0.18 -11.85 7.15
C TYR A 25 0.29 -10.73 6.21
N VAL A 26 -0.36 -10.60 5.05
CA VAL A 26 0.03 -9.64 4.01
C VAL A 26 -1.19 -8.83 3.58
N VAL A 27 -1.04 -7.51 3.57
CA VAL A 27 -2.05 -6.60 3.04
C VAL A 27 -1.44 -5.70 1.97
N ALA A 28 -2.11 -5.60 0.83
CA ALA A 28 -1.72 -4.72 -0.27
C ALA A 28 -2.72 -3.56 -0.44
N TYR A 29 -2.20 -2.35 -0.57
CA TYR A 29 -2.95 -1.13 -0.85
C TYR A 29 -2.51 -0.51 -2.17
N PHE A 30 -3.48 -0.03 -2.95
CA PHE A 30 -3.22 0.85 -4.08
C PHE A 30 -3.14 2.29 -3.59
N ILE A 31 -2.03 2.99 -3.85
CA ILE A 31 -1.86 4.42 -3.51
C ILE A 31 -1.41 5.23 -4.72
N SER A 32 -1.78 6.50 -4.74
CA SER A 32 -1.45 7.42 -5.85
C SER A 32 -0.19 8.22 -5.56
N LYS A 33 0.08 8.55 -4.29
CA LYS A 33 1.26 9.29 -3.82
C LYS A 33 1.91 8.57 -2.65
N LYS A 34 3.25 8.66 -2.54
CA LYS A 34 4.01 8.10 -1.40
C LYS A 34 3.65 8.77 -0.06
N SER A 35 3.15 10.00 -0.08
CA SER A 35 2.70 10.70 1.13
C SER A 35 1.45 10.10 1.78
N GLU A 36 0.76 9.17 1.11
CA GLU A 36 -0.40 8.46 1.66
C GLU A 36 0.00 7.32 2.63
N VAL A 37 1.28 6.92 2.63
CA VAL A 37 1.79 5.79 3.43
C VAL A 37 1.48 5.91 4.93
N PRO A 38 1.68 7.07 5.61
CA PRO A 38 1.39 7.17 7.04
C PRO A 38 -0.08 6.92 7.38
N ASN A 39 -0.99 7.34 6.51
CA ASN A 39 -2.43 7.12 6.70
C ASN A 39 -2.80 5.65 6.50
N LYS A 40 -2.25 4.99 5.47
CA LYS A 40 -2.45 3.54 5.25
C LYS A 40 -1.84 2.70 6.38
N PHE A 41 -0.70 3.13 6.91
CA PHE A 41 -0.07 2.47 8.06
C PHE A 41 -0.94 2.57 9.32
N LYS A 42 -1.48 3.75 9.64
CA LYS A 42 -2.43 3.91 10.75
C LYS A 42 -3.68 3.05 10.59
N MET A 43 -4.15 2.85 9.35
CA MET A 43 -5.28 1.97 9.06
C MET A 43 -4.90 0.50 9.26
N PHE A 44 -3.72 0.08 8.83
CA PHE A 44 -3.23 -1.28 9.03
C PHE A 44 -3.05 -1.64 10.51
N MET A 45 -2.56 -0.70 11.33
CA MET A 45 -2.39 -0.90 12.79
C MET A 45 -3.72 -0.98 13.57
N LYS A 46 -4.85 -0.64 12.93
CA LYS A 46 -6.19 -0.71 13.53
C LYS A 46 -6.98 -1.95 13.07
N LEU A 47 -6.41 -2.76 12.18
CA LEU A 47 -6.93 -4.07 11.83
C LEU A 47 -6.63 -5.06 12.96
#